data_AF-A0A1B7NKV4-F1
#
_entry.id   AF-A0A1B7NKV4-F1
#
_cell.length_a   1.000
_cell.length_b   1.000
_cell.length_c   1.000
_cell.angle_alpha   90.00
_cell.angle_beta   90.00
_cell.angle_gamma   90.00
#
_symmetry.space_group_name_H-M   'P 1'
#
loop_
_entity.id
_entity.type
_entity.pdbx_description
1 polymer ?
#
loop_
_entity_poly.entity_id
_entity_poly.type
_entity_poly.pdbx_seq_one_letter_code
_entity_poly.pdbx_strand_id
1 'polypeptide(L)'
;MAVSTIKPLILYGIISTPNPLKVAIILHELKLPYTVSNIDFHQVKTPALTNLNPNGRMPALTDPNTGLTIWESGAIIEYLIATYDNNNDNGGERKLSFEPGSADHWHAIQWLYFQISGQGPYFGQAVWFRHRHPEELPSALERYEKEIRRVCGVLEGWLGGKLGQGQEQGSSGDVGSSGKVRKYLVGEKYSFADLAFIPWHGYVQGLIDAGTTGKYDEEKEFPHMHAWMERLMARDAVKDAMAAKAAAAKEKAEREAK
;
A
#
# COMPACT_ATOMS: atom_id res chain seq x y z
N MET A 1 -21.07 30.00 9.07
CA MET A 1 -19.88 29.73 8.23
C MET A 1 -20.25 28.64 7.25
N ALA A 2 -20.08 28.86 5.95
CA ALA A 2 -20.37 27.82 4.97
C ALA A 2 -19.41 26.65 5.20
N VAL A 3 -19.95 25.45 5.47
CA VAL A 3 -19.15 24.22 5.43
C VAL A 3 -18.70 24.09 3.99
N SER A 4 -17.43 24.42 3.71
CA SER A 4 -16.85 24.18 2.40
C SER A 4 -16.80 22.66 2.22
N THR A 5 -17.76 22.11 1.49
CA THR A 5 -17.83 20.67 1.24
C THR A 5 -16.73 20.32 0.25
N ILE A 6 -15.74 19.55 0.70
CA ILE A 6 -14.69 18.98 -0.16
C ILE A 6 -15.38 18.31 -1.36
N LYS A 7 -15.03 18.75 -2.58
CA LYS A 7 -15.53 18.16 -3.81
C LYS A 7 -14.93 16.74 -3.96
N PRO A 8 -15.69 15.76 -4.49
CA PRO A 8 -15.17 14.42 -4.71
C PRO A 8 -13.92 14.41 -5.58
N LEU A 9 -12.84 13.79 -5.10
CA LEU A 9 -11.63 13.55 -5.90
C LEU A 9 -11.91 12.48 -6.96
N ILE A 10 -11.13 12.46 -8.05
CA ILE A 10 -11.31 11.49 -9.13
C ILE A 10 -10.09 10.56 -9.16
N LEU A 11 -10.29 9.30 -8.78
CA LEU A 11 -9.28 8.26 -8.86
C LEU A 11 -9.40 7.52 -10.18
N TYR A 12 -8.39 7.64 -11.04
CA TYR A 12 -8.33 6.96 -12.33
C TYR A 12 -7.64 5.60 -12.19
N GLY A 13 -8.41 4.54 -12.43
CA GLY A 13 -7.90 3.18 -12.52
C GLY A 13 -8.86 2.14 -11.99
N ILE A 14 -8.34 0.93 -11.73
CA ILE A 14 -9.15 -0.21 -11.28
C ILE A 14 -8.81 -0.51 -9.81
N ILE A 15 -9.70 -0.16 -8.88
CA ILE A 15 -9.50 -0.34 -7.43
C ILE A 15 -9.44 -1.80 -6.96
N SER A 16 -9.77 -2.77 -7.82
CA SER A 16 -9.51 -4.18 -7.54
C SER A 16 -8.05 -4.59 -7.76
N THR A 17 -7.23 -3.72 -8.34
CA THR A 17 -5.78 -3.92 -8.52
C THR A 17 -4.97 -3.25 -7.41
N PRO A 18 -3.75 -3.72 -7.09
CA PRO A 18 -3.03 -3.29 -5.88
C PRO A 18 -2.76 -1.78 -5.76
N ASN A 19 -2.23 -1.15 -6.81
CA ASN A 19 -1.77 0.25 -6.71
C ASN A 19 -2.93 1.27 -6.59
N PRO A 20 -4.03 1.17 -7.35
CA PRO A 20 -5.22 1.99 -7.12
C PRO A 20 -5.91 1.70 -5.77
N LEU A 21 -5.98 0.44 -5.33
CA LEU A 21 -6.54 0.10 -4.00
C LEU A 21 -5.78 0.80 -2.87
N LYS A 22 -4.46 0.89 -2.99
CA LYS A 22 -3.59 1.59 -2.04
C LYS A 22 -4.04 3.03 -1.80
N VAL A 23 -4.35 3.74 -2.88
CA VAL A 23 -4.86 5.12 -2.83
C VAL A 23 -6.27 5.15 -2.25
N ALA A 24 -7.14 4.23 -2.66
CA ALA A 24 -8.50 4.13 -2.12
C ALA A 24 -8.49 3.94 -0.59
N ILE A 25 -7.63 3.08 -0.04
CA ILE A 25 -7.49 2.90 1.42
C ILE A 25 -7.20 4.23 2.13
N ILE A 26 -6.27 5.04 1.59
CA ILE A 26 -5.95 6.36 2.18
C ILE A 26 -7.12 7.33 2.07
N LEU A 27 -7.84 7.34 0.94
CA LEU A 27 -9.06 8.15 0.78
C LEU A 27 -10.13 7.78 1.81
N HIS A 28 -10.33 6.49 2.08
CA HIS A 28 -11.26 6.01 3.11
C HIS A 28 -10.82 6.40 4.52
N GLU A 29 -9.54 6.24 4.87
CA GLU A 29 -9.00 6.62 6.20
C GLU A 29 -9.13 8.12 6.47
N LEU A 30 -8.91 8.96 5.45
CA LEU A 30 -9.09 10.40 5.53
C LEU A 30 -10.56 10.83 5.38
N LYS A 31 -11.48 9.90 5.11
CA LYS A 31 -12.91 10.15 4.85
C LYS A 31 -13.12 11.18 3.73
N LEU A 32 -12.27 11.13 2.70
CA LEU A 32 -12.37 12.00 1.55
C LEU A 32 -13.39 11.45 0.56
N PRO A 33 -14.36 12.25 0.09
CA PRO A 33 -15.25 11.82 -0.97
C PRO A 33 -14.44 11.63 -2.25
N TYR A 34 -14.70 10.55 -2.99
CA TYR A 34 -14.07 10.29 -4.28
C TYR A 34 -14.97 9.47 -5.20
N THR A 35 -14.67 9.53 -6.49
CA THR A 35 -15.23 8.65 -7.52
C THR A 35 -14.10 7.87 -8.20
N VAL A 36 -14.43 6.69 -8.73
CA VAL A 36 -13.50 5.88 -9.51
C VAL A 36 -13.82 6.02 -10.99
N SER A 37 -12.89 6.59 -11.75
CA SER A 37 -12.93 6.55 -13.21
C SER A 37 -12.18 5.31 -13.69
N ASN A 38 -12.94 4.27 -14.05
CA ASN A 38 -12.35 3.01 -14.50
C ASN A 38 -11.61 3.21 -15.82
N ILE A 39 -10.33 2.80 -15.85
CA ILE A 39 -9.51 2.74 -17.05
C ILE A 39 -9.16 1.28 -17.30
N ASP A 40 -9.64 0.71 -18.40
CA ASP A 40 -9.34 -0.68 -18.73
C ASP A 40 -7.86 -0.85 -19.09
N PHE A 41 -7.31 -2.05 -18.90
CA PHE A 41 -5.91 -2.34 -19.19
C PHE A 41 -5.50 -2.04 -20.64
N HIS A 42 -6.42 -2.19 -21.60
CA HIS A 42 -6.16 -1.85 -23.02
C HIS A 42 -6.13 -0.34 -23.28
N GLN A 43 -6.68 0.47 -22.36
CA GLN A 43 -6.77 1.93 -22.47
C GLN A 43 -5.60 2.66 -21.78
N VAL A 44 -4.78 1.97 -20.99
CA VAL A 44 -3.72 2.64 -20.19
C VAL A 44 -2.67 3.34 -21.05
N LYS A 45 -2.54 2.98 -22.34
CA LYS A 45 -1.63 3.62 -23.31
C LYS A 45 -2.33 4.58 -24.28
N THR A 46 -3.63 4.84 -24.10
CA THR A 46 -4.38 5.79 -24.92
C THR A 46 -4.46 7.16 -24.21
N PRO A 47 -4.86 8.24 -24.92
CA PRO A 47 -5.05 9.57 -24.34
C PRO A 47 -5.99 9.61 -23.12
N ALA A 48 -6.86 8.60 -22.96
CA ALA A 48 -7.72 8.47 -21.78
C ALA A 48 -6.91 8.46 -20.46
N LEU A 49 -5.70 7.88 -20.47
CA LEU A 49 -4.78 7.92 -19.32
C LEU A 49 -3.52 8.74 -19.60
N THR A 50 -2.96 8.73 -20.81
CA THR A 50 -1.67 9.40 -21.07
C THR A 50 -1.72 10.92 -20.96
N ASN A 51 -2.90 11.53 -21.11
CA ASN A 51 -3.10 12.96 -20.83
C ASN A 51 -3.03 13.29 -19.32
N LEU A 52 -3.28 12.30 -18.44
CA LEU A 52 -3.23 12.44 -16.98
C LEU A 52 -1.90 11.93 -16.40
N ASN A 53 -1.39 10.84 -16.98
CA ASN A 53 -0.16 10.18 -16.60
C ASN A 53 0.60 9.74 -17.87
N PRO A 54 1.70 10.43 -18.25
CA PRO A 54 2.47 10.09 -19.45
C PRO A 54 3.12 8.70 -19.40
N ASN A 55 3.32 8.11 -18.21
CA ASN A 55 3.79 6.72 -18.06
C ASN A 55 2.74 5.71 -18.58
N GLY A 56 1.46 6.10 -18.62
CA GLY A 56 0.37 5.23 -19.03
C GLY A 56 0.26 4.00 -18.13
N ARG A 57 0.28 4.21 -16.81
CA ARG A 57 0.09 3.20 -15.76
C ARG A 57 -0.85 3.75 -14.69
N MET A 58 -1.66 2.87 -14.09
CA MET A 58 -2.56 3.26 -13.01
C MET A 58 -1.87 3.19 -11.63
N PRO A 59 -2.29 4.00 -10.64
CA PRO A 59 -3.33 5.03 -10.71
C PRO A 59 -2.85 6.42 -11.14
N ALA A 60 -3.80 7.27 -11.49
CA ALA A 60 -3.68 8.73 -11.44
C ALA A 60 -4.83 9.30 -10.58
N LEU A 61 -4.67 10.52 -10.05
CA LEU A 61 -5.66 11.21 -9.22
C LEU A 61 -5.79 12.66 -9.70
N THR A 62 -7.03 13.14 -9.86
CA THR A 62 -7.32 14.56 -10.00
C THR A 62 -8.06 15.05 -8.76
N ASP A 63 -7.53 16.10 -8.14
CA ASP A 63 -8.20 16.80 -7.05
C ASP A 63 -8.81 18.12 -7.56
N PRO A 64 -10.16 18.23 -7.66
CA PRO A 64 -10.82 19.47 -8.07
C PRO A 64 -10.79 20.58 -7.01
N ASN A 65 -10.32 20.29 -5.79
CA ASN A 65 -10.20 21.28 -4.72
C ASN A 65 -8.91 22.12 -4.84
N THR A 66 -7.82 21.52 -5.33
CA THR A 66 -6.55 22.20 -5.61
C THR A 66 -6.26 22.40 -7.10
N GLY A 67 -6.95 21.68 -7.99
CA GLY A 67 -6.70 21.66 -9.43
C GLY A 67 -5.52 20.76 -9.84
N LEU A 68 -4.93 20.02 -8.90
CA LEU A 68 -3.80 19.13 -9.18
C LEU A 68 -4.26 17.83 -9.86
N THR A 69 -3.51 17.40 -10.87
CA THR A 69 -3.53 16.02 -11.37
C THR A 69 -2.17 15.40 -11.16
N ILE A 70 -2.12 14.24 -10.50
CA ILE A 70 -0.88 13.58 -10.08
C ILE A 70 -0.97 12.06 -10.27
N TRP A 71 0.15 11.42 -10.57
CA TRP A 71 0.29 9.98 -10.76
C TRP A 71 1.46 9.43 -9.93
N GLU A 72 1.64 8.10 -9.95
CA GLU A 72 2.38 7.30 -8.96
C GLU A 72 1.66 7.16 -7.62
N SER A 73 1.35 5.92 -7.23
CA SER A 73 0.58 5.66 -6.00
C SER A 73 1.25 6.18 -4.73
N GLY A 74 2.59 6.17 -4.65
CA GLY A 74 3.33 6.73 -3.52
C GLY A 74 3.22 8.26 -3.46
N ALA A 75 3.43 8.93 -4.60
CA ALA A 75 3.32 10.38 -4.69
C ALA A 75 1.88 10.87 -4.43
N ILE A 76 0.88 10.16 -4.93
CA ILE A 76 -0.53 10.43 -4.61
C ILE A 76 -0.78 10.36 -3.11
N ILE A 77 -0.25 9.34 -2.42
CA ILE A 77 -0.43 9.18 -0.97
C ILE A 77 0.24 10.34 -0.21
N GLU A 78 1.49 10.68 -0.53
CA GLU A 78 2.17 11.81 0.10
C GLU A 78 1.40 13.12 -0.12
N TYR A 79 0.88 13.35 -1.33
CA TYR A 79 0.05 14.50 -1.63
C TYR A 79 -1.24 14.53 -0.80
N LEU A 80 -1.95 13.41 -0.69
CA LEU A 80 -3.19 13.32 0.11
C LEU A 80 -2.92 13.59 1.59
N ILE A 81 -1.83 13.05 2.12
CA ILE A 81 -1.39 13.27 3.50
C ILE A 81 -1.03 14.73 3.73
N ALA A 82 -0.18 15.29 2.86
CA ALA A 82 0.27 16.67 2.97
C ALA A 82 -0.84 17.69 2.76
N THR A 83 -1.93 17.32 2.08
CA THR A 83 -3.08 18.22 1.84
C THR A 83 -4.17 18.06 2.90
N TYR A 84 -4.50 16.83 3.28
CA TYR A 84 -5.73 16.51 4.03
C TYR A 84 -5.53 15.83 5.38
N ASP A 85 -4.33 15.34 5.73
CA ASP A 85 -3.99 14.88 7.08
C ASP A 85 -3.35 16.01 7.93
N ASN A 86 -3.68 17.26 7.61
CA ASN A 86 -3.27 18.45 8.34
C ASN A 86 -4.42 18.89 9.26
N ASN A 87 -4.22 18.84 10.58
CA ASN A 87 -5.28 19.17 11.56
C ASN A 87 -5.55 20.67 11.74
N ASN A 88 -5.37 21.46 10.69
CA ASN A 88 -5.39 22.91 10.82
C ASN A 88 -6.81 23.44 11.05
N ASP A 89 -7.85 22.65 10.73
CA ASP A 89 -9.24 23.11 10.89
C ASP A 89 -9.81 22.91 12.30
N ASN A 90 -9.19 22.10 13.19
CA ASN A 90 -9.73 21.83 14.53
C ASN A 90 -8.70 21.49 15.64
N GLY A 91 -7.39 21.72 15.43
CA GLY A 91 -6.37 21.48 16.46
C GLY A 91 -6.18 20.01 16.85
N GLY A 92 -6.60 19.07 16.00
CA GLY A 92 -6.44 17.63 16.21
C GLY A 92 -5.00 17.13 16.00
N GLU A 93 -4.76 15.85 16.29
CA GLU A 93 -3.50 15.16 16.02
C GLU A 93 -3.50 14.48 14.64
N ARG A 94 -2.33 14.43 13.96
CA ARG A 94 -2.21 13.86 12.60
C ARG A 94 -2.61 12.39 12.68
N LYS A 95 -3.52 11.92 11.85
CA LYS A 95 -4.08 10.57 12.01
C LYS A 95 -3.22 9.53 11.34
N LEU A 96 -2.73 9.83 10.14
CA LEU A 96 -2.03 8.88 9.27
C LEU A 96 -0.56 9.23 9.06
N SER A 97 -0.10 10.36 9.57
CA SER A 97 1.25 10.88 9.33
C SER A 97 1.91 11.39 10.60
N PHE A 98 3.19 11.72 10.47
CA PHE A 98 4.04 12.29 11.51
C PHE A 98 4.33 13.74 11.17
N GLU A 99 4.89 14.47 12.14
CA GLU A 99 5.19 15.88 11.94
C GLU A 99 6.18 16.06 10.77
N PRO A 100 5.87 16.87 9.75
CA PRO A 100 6.75 17.07 8.61
C PRO A 100 8.16 17.48 9.03
N GLY A 101 9.15 16.81 8.47
CA GLY A 101 10.58 17.05 8.78
C GLY A 101 11.10 16.32 10.02
N SER A 102 10.24 15.70 10.84
CA SER A 102 10.69 14.84 11.96
C SER A 102 11.36 13.56 11.47
N ALA A 103 12.10 12.88 12.37
CA ALA A 103 12.70 11.58 12.07
C ALA A 103 11.64 10.52 11.69
N ASP A 104 10.53 10.46 12.42
CA ASP A 104 9.43 9.54 12.12
C ASP A 104 8.80 9.82 10.75
N HIS A 105 8.67 11.09 10.36
CA HIS A 105 8.20 11.44 9.02
C HIS A 105 9.12 10.86 7.92
N TRP A 106 10.44 11.02 8.05
CA TRP A 106 11.38 10.47 7.09
C TRP A 106 11.46 8.94 7.11
N HIS A 107 11.30 8.31 8.27
CA HIS A 107 11.19 6.85 8.35
C HIS A 107 9.90 6.34 7.70
N ALA A 108 8.78 7.05 7.82
CA ALA A 108 7.53 6.67 7.17
C ALA A 108 7.68 6.77 5.63
N ILE A 109 8.32 7.83 5.14
CA ILE A 109 8.69 7.95 3.72
C ILE A 109 9.59 6.79 3.31
N GLN A 110 10.64 6.47 4.07
CA GLN A 110 11.52 5.34 3.77
C GLN A 110 10.74 4.02 3.59
N TRP A 111 9.81 3.72 4.50
CA TRP A 111 8.96 2.52 4.41
C TRP A 111 8.01 2.55 3.21
N LEU A 112 7.43 3.71 2.88
CA LEU A 112 6.66 3.87 1.65
C LEU A 112 7.52 3.61 0.42
N TYR A 113 8.76 4.10 0.37
CA TYR A 113 9.67 3.84 -0.73
C TYR A 113 10.11 2.37 -0.80
N PHE A 114 10.30 1.69 0.34
CA PHE A 114 10.51 0.23 0.35
C PHE A 114 9.30 -0.51 -0.21
N GLN A 115 8.09 -0.01 0.04
CA GLN A 115 6.87 -0.55 -0.54
C GLN A 115 6.81 -0.34 -2.06
N ILE A 116 7.06 0.89 -2.53
CA ILE A 116 6.92 1.29 -3.94
C ILE A 116 8.05 0.72 -4.82
N SER A 117 9.25 0.55 -4.29
CA SER A 117 10.42 0.06 -5.04
C SER A 117 10.82 -1.39 -4.73
N GLY A 118 10.43 -1.92 -3.57
CA GLY A 118 10.74 -3.27 -3.12
C GLY A 118 9.54 -4.21 -3.25
N GLN A 119 8.45 -3.99 -2.50
CA GLN A 119 7.30 -4.92 -2.56
C GLN A 119 6.63 -4.89 -3.95
N GLY A 120 6.19 -3.71 -4.39
CA GLY A 120 5.36 -3.57 -5.59
C GLY A 120 5.98 -4.13 -6.87
N PRO A 121 7.20 -3.73 -7.26
CA PRO A 121 7.81 -4.18 -8.51
C PRO A 121 8.07 -5.67 -8.55
N TYR A 122 8.63 -6.24 -7.48
CA TYR A 122 9.03 -7.65 -7.44
C TYR A 122 7.82 -8.58 -7.34
N PHE A 123 6.78 -8.20 -6.59
CA PHE A 123 5.53 -8.97 -6.55
C PHE A 123 4.81 -8.86 -7.90
N GLY A 124 4.87 -7.70 -8.55
CA GLY A 124 4.39 -7.52 -9.91
C GLY A 124 5.10 -8.43 -10.93
N GLN A 125 6.42 -8.63 -10.79
CA GLN A 125 7.14 -9.60 -11.63
C GLN A 125 6.70 -11.03 -11.35
N ALA A 126 6.49 -11.42 -10.09
CA ALA A 126 5.95 -12.74 -9.75
C ALA A 126 4.60 -12.99 -10.44
N VAL A 127 3.68 -12.03 -10.38
CA VAL A 127 2.39 -12.08 -11.09
C VAL A 127 2.58 -12.21 -12.61
N TRP A 128 3.52 -11.43 -13.19
CA TRP A 128 3.78 -11.44 -14.62
C TRP A 128 4.32 -12.79 -15.11
N PHE A 129 5.40 -13.31 -14.51
CA PHE A 129 5.98 -14.59 -14.88
C PHE A 129 5.03 -15.76 -14.63
N ARG A 130 4.10 -15.62 -13.67
CA ARG A 130 3.11 -16.65 -13.39
C ARG A 130 1.96 -16.69 -14.38
N HIS A 131 1.41 -15.54 -14.74
CA HIS A 131 0.11 -15.47 -15.40
C HIS A 131 0.13 -14.89 -16.79
N ARG A 132 1.23 -14.24 -17.20
CA ARG A 132 1.27 -13.39 -18.40
C ARG A 132 2.44 -13.68 -19.33
N HIS A 133 3.56 -14.15 -18.80
CA HIS A 133 4.70 -14.51 -19.63
C HIS A 133 4.31 -15.69 -20.56
N PRO A 134 4.70 -15.66 -21.86
CA PRO A 134 4.28 -16.67 -22.83
C PRO A 134 4.89 -18.05 -22.58
N GLU A 135 5.97 -18.11 -21.80
CA GLU A 135 6.68 -19.33 -21.43
C GLU A 135 6.71 -19.50 -19.92
N GLU A 136 6.64 -20.75 -19.46
CA GLU A 136 6.91 -21.10 -18.07
C GLU A 136 8.41 -21.08 -17.81
N LEU A 137 8.86 -20.20 -16.92
CA LEU A 137 10.26 -20.03 -16.55
C LEU A 137 10.44 -20.31 -15.06
N PRO A 138 10.66 -21.58 -14.65
CA PRO A 138 10.74 -21.96 -13.24
C PRO A 138 11.79 -21.17 -12.45
N SER A 139 12.94 -20.87 -13.06
CA SER A 139 14.00 -20.08 -12.41
C SER A 139 13.60 -18.63 -12.13
N ALA A 140 12.77 -18.02 -13.00
CA ALA A 140 12.24 -16.69 -12.78
C ALA A 140 11.19 -16.70 -11.66
N LEU A 141 10.28 -17.68 -11.68
CA LEU A 141 9.28 -17.86 -10.62
C LEU A 141 9.95 -18.04 -9.25
N GLU A 142 10.92 -18.95 -9.16
CA GLU A 142 11.67 -19.21 -7.93
C GLU A 142 12.40 -17.94 -7.43
N ARG A 143 13.01 -17.17 -8.35
CA ARG A 143 13.67 -15.90 -7.99
C ARG A 143 12.70 -14.93 -7.33
N TYR A 144 11.52 -14.70 -7.93
CA TYR A 144 10.59 -13.70 -7.40
C TYR A 144 9.85 -14.20 -6.16
N GLU A 145 9.63 -15.50 -6.03
CA GLU A 145 9.10 -16.11 -4.81
C GLU A 145 10.07 -15.97 -3.63
N LYS A 146 11.37 -16.23 -3.84
CA LYS A 146 12.41 -15.95 -2.84
C LYS A 146 12.44 -14.48 -2.45
N GLU A 147 12.22 -13.58 -3.40
CA GLU A 147 12.16 -12.15 -3.12
C GLU A 147 10.90 -11.76 -2.32
N ILE A 148 9.74 -12.35 -2.61
CA ILE A 148 8.53 -12.19 -1.78
C ILE A 148 8.84 -12.59 -0.33
N ARG A 149 9.38 -13.81 -0.12
CA ARG A 149 9.77 -14.30 1.20
C ARG A 149 10.80 -13.40 1.88
N ARG A 150 11.77 -12.86 1.12
CA ARG A 150 12.77 -11.91 1.63
C ARG A 150 12.12 -10.61 2.12
N VAL A 151 11.18 -10.05 1.36
CA VAL A 151 10.43 -8.84 1.76
C VAL A 151 9.59 -9.11 3.00
N CYS A 152 8.89 -10.25 3.07
CA CYS A 152 8.18 -10.69 4.29
C CYS A 152 9.14 -10.82 5.49
N GLY A 153 10.32 -11.40 5.28
CA GLY A 153 11.35 -11.52 6.32
C GLY A 153 11.90 -10.18 6.82
N VAL A 154 11.99 -9.16 5.96
CA VAL A 154 12.34 -7.79 6.39
C VAL A 154 11.26 -7.20 7.30
N LEU A 155 9.98 -7.35 6.92
CA LEU A 155 8.86 -6.88 7.73
C LEU A 155 8.80 -7.64 9.06
N GLU A 156 8.95 -8.96 9.03
CA GLU A 156 8.96 -9.82 10.21
C GLU A 156 10.07 -9.43 11.19
N GLY A 157 11.31 -9.36 10.71
CA GLY A 157 12.46 -8.99 11.55
C GLY A 157 12.33 -7.58 12.12
N TRP A 158 11.76 -6.64 11.36
CA TRP A 158 11.48 -5.30 11.87
C TRP A 158 10.38 -5.31 12.92
N LEU A 159 9.24 -5.96 12.66
CA LEU A 159 8.07 -5.95 13.56
C LEU A 159 8.28 -6.80 14.82
N GLY A 160 9.16 -7.78 14.80
CA GLY A 160 9.60 -8.53 15.99
C GLY A 160 10.52 -7.73 16.93
N GLY A 161 11.01 -6.57 16.50
CA GLY A 161 11.85 -5.68 17.29
C GLY A 161 11.09 -4.83 18.33
N LYS A 162 11.85 -4.03 19.08
CA LYS A 162 11.32 -3.05 20.04
C LYS A 162 11.39 -1.62 19.49
N LEU A 163 10.51 -0.74 19.95
CA LEU A 163 10.59 0.69 19.66
C LEU A 163 11.90 1.28 20.20
N GLY A 164 12.48 2.22 19.45
CA GLY A 164 13.77 2.86 19.79
C GLY A 164 15.02 2.03 19.46
N GLN A 165 14.87 0.75 19.08
CA GLN A 165 15.98 -0.04 18.53
C GLN A 165 16.01 0.08 17.01
N GLY A 166 16.87 0.96 16.50
CA GLY A 166 17.18 1.11 15.07
C GLY A 166 18.63 0.70 14.79
N GLN A 167 18.84 -0.08 13.72
CA GLN A 167 20.09 -0.40 13.01
C GLN A 167 21.42 -0.60 13.80
N GLU A 168 21.41 -0.95 15.08
CA GLU A 168 22.62 -1.47 15.73
C GLU A 168 22.85 -2.94 15.34
N GLN A 169 23.24 -3.17 14.08
CA GLN A 169 23.97 -4.39 13.75
C GLN A 169 25.41 -4.22 14.25
N GLY A 170 25.71 -4.73 15.45
CA GLY A 170 27.11 -5.00 15.80
C GLY A 170 27.56 -4.90 17.25
N SER A 171 26.75 -4.52 18.22
CA SER A 171 27.19 -4.53 19.62
C SER A 171 26.53 -5.63 20.42
N SER A 172 27.31 -6.68 20.67
CA SER A 172 27.18 -7.54 21.84
C SER A 172 27.46 -6.67 23.07
N GLY A 173 26.46 -5.89 23.46
CA GLY A 173 26.52 -4.98 24.60
C GLY A 173 25.13 -4.89 25.19
N ASP A 174 25.03 -5.22 26.46
CA ASP A 174 23.85 -5.10 27.29
C ASP A 174 23.24 -3.68 27.18
N VAL A 175 22.12 -3.54 26.46
CA VAL A 175 21.36 -2.28 26.37
C VAL A 175 19.89 -2.55 26.69
N GLY A 176 19.56 -2.32 27.96
CA GLY A 176 18.23 -1.93 28.46
C GLY A 176 17.02 -2.73 27.94
N SER A 177 16.55 -3.70 28.72
CA SER A 177 15.38 -4.54 28.43
C SER A 177 14.02 -3.81 28.35
N SER A 178 13.95 -2.47 28.31
CA SER A 178 12.74 -1.67 28.57
C SER A 178 11.92 -1.22 27.34
N GLY A 179 12.33 -1.52 26.11
CA GLY A 179 11.61 -1.07 24.91
C GLY A 179 10.22 -1.71 24.74
N LYS A 180 9.19 -0.89 24.46
CA LYS A 180 7.85 -1.36 24.07
C LYS A 180 7.93 -2.21 22.78
N VAL A 181 7.10 -3.25 22.71
CA VAL A 181 6.97 -4.09 21.50
C VAL A 181 6.49 -3.24 20.32
N ARG A 182 7.16 -3.37 19.16
CA ARG A 182 6.81 -2.66 17.95
C ARG A 182 5.49 -3.20 17.39
N LYS A 183 4.53 -2.31 17.13
CA LYS A 183 3.21 -2.66 16.56
C LYS A 183 3.02 -2.18 15.12
N TYR A 184 3.80 -1.19 14.70
CA TYR A 184 3.72 -0.51 13.42
C TYR A 184 5.13 -0.22 12.90
N LEU A 185 5.23 0.14 11.62
CA LEU A 185 6.53 0.36 10.99
C LEU A 185 7.29 1.55 11.60
N VAL A 186 6.57 2.58 12.06
CA VAL A 186 7.15 3.79 12.64
C VAL A 186 6.33 4.24 13.85
N GLY A 187 7.01 4.66 14.92
CA GLY A 187 6.38 5.19 16.12
C GLY A 187 5.39 4.22 16.79
N GLU A 188 4.49 4.78 17.60
CA GLU A 188 3.50 3.99 18.37
C GLU A 188 2.14 3.86 17.67
N LYS A 189 1.97 4.44 16.47
CA LYS A 189 0.71 4.45 15.71
C LYS A 189 0.92 3.96 14.28
N TYR A 190 -0.15 3.46 13.66
CA TYR A 190 -0.15 3.16 12.23
C TYR A 190 -0.09 4.45 11.42
N SER A 191 0.38 4.34 10.19
CA SER A 191 0.52 5.46 9.26
C SER A 191 0.20 5.04 7.83
N PHE A 192 0.25 6.01 6.90
CA PHE A 192 0.17 5.73 5.46
C PHE A 192 1.21 4.70 5.00
N ALA A 193 2.38 4.64 5.67
CA ALA A 193 3.45 3.72 5.34
C ALA A 193 3.04 2.27 5.63
N ASP A 194 2.32 2.02 6.72
CA ASP A 194 1.80 0.70 7.05
C ASP A 194 0.73 0.25 6.05
N LEU A 195 -0.25 1.12 5.81
CA LEU A 195 -1.40 0.86 4.95
C LEU A 195 -1.00 0.57 3.49
N ALA A 196 0.12 1.14 3.04
CA ALA A 196 0.63 0.96 1.68
C ALA A 196 0.93 -0.49 1.30
N PHE A 197 1.21 -1.35 2.28
CA PHE A 197 1.56 -2.76 2.06
C PHE A 197 0.35 -3.68 1.87
N ILE A 198 -0.82 -3.30 2.41
CA ILE A 198 -2.05 -4.12 2.41
C ILE A 198 -2.39 -4.66 1.01
N PRO A 199 -2.44 -3.85 -0.06
CA PRO A 199 -2.97 -4.32 -1.34
C PRO A 199 -2.13 -5.43 -1.99
N TRP A 200 -0.81 -5.37 -1.83
CA TRP A 200 0.11 -6.37 -2.36
C TRP A 200 0.25 -7.57 -1.42
N HIS A 201 0.07 -7.38 -0.11
CA HIS A 201 0.05 -8.47 0.86
C HIS A 201 -1.02 -9.51 0.55
N GLY A 202 -2.21 -9.07 0.12
CA GLY A 202 -3.30 -9.98 -0.28
C GLY A 202 -2.99 -10.91 -1.46
N TYR A 203 -1.86 -10.74 -2.15
CA TYR A 203 -1.41 -11.63 -3.22
C TYR A 203 -0.34 -12.65 -2.76
N VAL A 204 0.27 -12.45 -1.58
CA VAL A 204 1.42 -13.24 -1.11
C VAL A 204 1.10 -14.73 -1.07
N GLN A 205 0.02 -15.11 -0.37
CA GLN A 205 -0.39 -16.51 -0.22
C GLN A 205 -0.54 -17.21 -1.58
N GLY A 206 -1.32 -16.62 -2.49
CA GLY A 206 -1.56 -17.20 -3.81
C GLY A 206 -0.30 -17.28 -4.69
N LEU A 207 0.62 -16.32 -4.56
CA LEU A 207 1.87 -16.32 -5.33
C LEU A 207 2.86 -17.37 -4.84
N ILE A 208 2.96 -17.58 -3.53
CA ILE A 208 3.88 -18.57 -2.95
C ILE A 208 3.28 -19.99 -3.04
N ASP A 209 1.98 -20.18 -2.80
CA ASP A 209 1.35 -21.51 -2.90
C ASP A 209 1.39 -22.07 -4.32
N ALA A 210 1.28 -21.19 -5.33
CA ALA A 210 1.49 -21.57 -6.72
C ALA A 210 2.99 -21.82 -7.03
N GLY A 211 3.87 -21.37 -6.15
CA GLY A 211 5.33 -21.34 -6.26
C GLY A 211 6.05 -22.67 -6.37
N THR A 212 7.37 -22.59 -6.43
CA THR A 212 8.29 -23.72 -6.44
C THR A 212 8.97 -23.95 -5.09
N THR A 213 8.83 -23.03 -4.12
CA THR A 213 9.50 -23.13 -2.81
C THR A 213 8.65 -23.83 -1.73
N GLY A 214 7.48 -24.33 -2.11
CA GLY A 214 6.61 -25.13 -1.24
C GLY A 214 5.54 -24.32 -0.52
N LYS A 215 4.83 -24.98 0.39
CA LYS A 215 3.68 -24.39 1.10
C LYS A 215 4.09 -23.15 1.89
N TYR A 216 3.20 -22.16 1.92
CA TYR A 216 3.36 -20.94 2.70
C TYR A 216 2.37 -20.92 3.86
N ASP A 217 2.88 -20.73 5.07
CA ASP A 217 2.06 -20.55 6.26
C ASP A 217 2.49 -19.25 6.95
N GLU A 218 1.83 -18.15 6.60
CA GLU A 218 2.21 -16.82 7.07
C GLU A 218 2.26 -16.70 8.60
N GLU A 219 1.26 -17.27 9.28
CA GLU A 219 1.17 -17.18 10.75
C GLU A 219 2.34 -17.92 11.42
N LYS A 220 2.78 -19.06 10.85
CA LYS A 220 3.91 -19.81 11.37
C LYS A 220 5.27 -19.23 10.99
N GLU A 221 5.41 -18.76 9.76
CA GLU A 221 6.69 -18.30 9.22
C GLU A 221 6.98 -16.84 9.58
N PHE A 222 5.95 -16.01 9.64
CA PHE A 222 6.04 -14.56 9.83
C PHE A 222 4.98 -14.04 10.84
N PRO A 223 4.99 -14.53 12.10
CA PRO A 223 3.95 -14.22 13.08
C PRO A 223 3.83 -12.72 13.42
N HIS A 224 4.92 -11.95 13.43
CA HIS A 224 4.87 -10.52 13.73
C HIS A 224 4.28 -9.72 12.57
N MET A 225 4.66 -10.06 11.34
CA MET A 225 4.05 -9.51 10.12
C MET A 225 2.56 -9.86 10.05
N HIS A 226 2.20 -11.11 10.33
CA HIS A 226 0.82 -11.57 10.35
C HIS A 226 -0.03 -10.76 11.34
N ALA A 227 0.42 -10.64 12.59
CA ALA A 227 -0.29 -9.88 13.62
C ALA A 227 -0.40 -8.37 13.30
N TRP A 228 0.59 -7.81 12.59
CA TRP A 228 0.53 -6.45 12.08
C TRP A 228 -0.51 -6.31 10.96
N MET A 229 -0.54 -7.23 9.99
CA MET A 229 -1.51 -7.21 8.90
C MET A 229 -2.94 -7.36 9.41
N GLU A 230 -3.20 -8.31 10.32
CA GLU A 230 -4.51 -8.50 10.94
C GLU A 230 -5.00 -7.22 11.62
N ARG A 231 -4.10 -6.53 12.33
CA ARG A 231 -4.41 -5.25 12.99
C ARG A 231 -4.78 -4.15 11.99
N LEU A 232 -4.11 -4.10 10.83
CA LEU A 232 -4.43 -3.14 9.77
C LEU A 232 -5.75 -3.49 9.06
N MET A 233 -5.98 -4.78 8.76
CA MET A 233 -7.19 -5.28 8.11
C MET A 233 -8.44 -5.16 8.98
N ALA A 234 -8.27 -5.17 10.31
CA ALA A 234 -9.38 -5.00 11.25
C ALA A 234 -9.99 -3.58 11.25
N ARG A 235 -9.33 -2.60 10.63
CA ARG A 235 -9.76 -1.21 10.62
C ARG A 235 -10.98 -1.01 9.74
N ASP A 236 -11.97 -0.26 10.22
CA ASP A 236 -13.23 -0.05 9.49
C ASP A 236 -13.02 0.61 8.13
N ALA A 237 -12.18 1.63 8.03
CA ALA A 237 -11.85 2.28 6.76
C ALA A 237 -11.19 1.31 5.75
N VAL A 238 -10.37 0.37 6.23
CA VAL A 238 -9.76 -0.67 5.37
C VAL A 238 -10.84 -1.67 4.93
N LYS A 239 -11.72 -2.12 5.83
CA LYS A 239 -12.85 -3.00 5.48
C LYS A 239 -13.77 -2.35 4.44
N ASP A 240 -14.08 -1.06 4.59
CA ASP A 240 -14.88 -0.31 3.64
C ASP A 240 -14.21 -0.24 2.26
N ALA A 241 -12.90 0.03 2.21
CA ALA A 241 -12.13 0.03 0.96
C ALA A 241 -12.10 -1.37 0.31
N MET A 242 -12.00 -2.43 1.11
CA MET A 242 -12.04 -3.82 0.63
C MET A 242 -13.44 -4.20 0.10
N ALA A 243 -14.51 -3.70 0.73
CA ALA A 243 -15.88 -3.86 0.24
C ALA A 243 -16.08 -3.11 -1.09
N ALA A 244 -15.58 -1.88 -1.21
CA ALA A 244 -15.59 -1.12 -2.46
C ALA A 244 -14.82 -1.85 -3.58
N LYS A 245 -13.66 -2.43 -3.27
CA LYS A 245 -12.92 -3.31 -4.19
C LYS A 245 -13.75 -4.50 -4.66
N ALA A 246 -14.44 -5.18 -3.74
CA ALA A 246 -15.26 -6.35 -4.07
C ALA A 246 -16.44 -5.96 -4.97
N ALA A 247 -17.11 -4.85 -4.68
CA ALA A 247 -18.18 -4.31 -5.50
C ALA A 247 -17.70 -3.99 -6.92
N ALA A 248 -16.58 -3.26 -7.05
CA ALA A 248 -16.01 -2.91 -8.35
C ALA A 248 -15.57 -4.15 -9.17
N ALA A 249 -15.05 -5.18 -8.51
CA ALA A 249 -14.71 -6.44 -9.17
C ALA A 249 -15.95 -7.18 -9.70
N LYS A 250 -17.03 -7.20 -8.91
CA LYS A 250 -18.32 -7.79 -9.30
C LYS A 250 -18.94 -7.05 -10.49
N GLU A 251 -19.01 -5.72 -10.44
CA GLU A 251 -19.53 -4.90 -11.54
C GLU A 251 -18.75 -5.13 -12.84
N LYS A 252 -17.43 -5.26 -12.75
CA LYS A 252 -16.60 -5.58 -13.91
C LYS A 252 -16.97 -6.94 -14.51
N ALA A 253 -17.06 -7.98 -13.68
CA ALA A 253 -17.42 -9.32 -14.14
C ALA A 253 -18.81 -9.36 -14.79
N GLU A 254 -19.78 -8.63 -14.23
CA GLU A 254 -21.13 -8.51 -14.79
C GLU A 254 -21.16 -7.76 -16.13
N ARG A 255 -20.25 -6.81 -16.36
CA ARG A 255 -20.10 -6.14 -17.66
C ARG A 255 -19.46 -7.05 -18.70
N GLU A 256 -18.45 -7.84 -18.32
CA GLU A 256 -17.75 -8.76 -19.23
C GLU A 256 -18.60 -9.99 -19.62
N ALA A 257 -19.63 -10.31 -18.85
CA ALA A 257 -20.56 -11.40 -19.12
C ALA A 257 -21.72 -11.03 -20.08
N LYS A 258 -21.86 -9.75 -20.45
CA LYS A 258 -22.90 -9.24 -21.37
C LYS A 258 -22.33 -9.04 -22.77
#